data_AF-A0A949T3T1-F1
#
_entry.id   AF-A0A949T3T1-F1
#
_cell.length_a   1.000
_cell.length_b   1.000
_cell.length_c   1.000
_cell.angle_alpha   90.00
_cell.angle_beta   90.00
_cell.angle_gamma   90.00
#
_symmetry.space_group_name_H-M   'P 1'
#
loop_
_entity.id
_entity.type
_entity.pdbx_description
1 polymer ?
#
loop_
_entity_poly.entity_id
_entity_poly.type
_entity_poly.pdbx_seq_one_letter_code
_entity_poly.pdbx_strand_id
1 'polypeptide(L)'
;MTTWEQLTIYTEESDRWHGKALYVAIIERAKQQGLTGATATRGIIGFGKHGRIHTTEILALSSDLPIVVTLIARFEQIEEFLPVVQEMVKEGIIVRQTVGVIHSSL
;
A
#
# COMPACT_ATOMS: atom_id res chain seq x y z
N MET A 1 -8.21 24.74 -6.60
CA MET A 1 -8.00 23.58 -7.51
C MET A 1 -8.03 22.34 -6.64
N THR A 2 -8.80 21.32 -7.00
CA THR A 2 -8.82 20.07 -6.22
C THR A 2 -7.54 19.31 -6.49
N THR A 3 -6.66 19.25 -5.49
CA THR A 3 -5.39 18.53 -5.59
C THR A 3 -5.65 17.04 -5.37
N TRP A 4 -5.18 16.22 -6.30
CA TRP A 4 -5.21 14.76 -6.17
C TRP A 4 -3.84 14.25 -5.77
N GLU A 5 -3.85 13.18 -4.99
CA GLU A 5 -2.64 12.57 -4.47
C GLU A 5 -2.67 11.06 -4.61
N GLN A 6 -1.48 10.50 -4.78
CA GLN A 6 -1.24 9.07 -4.73
C GLN A 6 -0.45 8.75 -3.46
N LEU A 7 -0.97 7.80 -2.69
CA LEU A 7 -0.27 7.19 -1.57
C LEU A 7 0.13 5.77 -1.97
N THR A 8 1.42 5.46 -1.90
CA THR A 8 1.98 4.15 -2.26
C THR A 8 2.62 3.52 -1.04
N ILE A 9 2.15 2.34 -0.65
CA ILE A 9 2.66 1.56 0.48
C ILE A 9 3.38 0.34 -0.07
N TYR A 10 4.64 0.18 0.30
CA TYR A 10 5.44 -1.01 0.07
C TYR A 10 5.49 -1.83 1.37
N THR A 11 5.05 -3.08 1.29
CA THR A 11 4.89 -4.03 2.41
C THR A 11 5.17 -5.45 1.91
N GLU A 12 5.22 -6.42 2.81
CA GLU A 12 5.45 -7.82 2.47
C GLU A 12 4.11 -8.60 2.50
N GLU A 13 4.00 -9.70 1.74
CA GLU A 13 2.79 -10.51 1.68
C GLU A 13 2.49 -11.19 3.02
N SER A 14 3.51 -11.45 3.83
CA SER A 14 3.39 -12.02 5.17
C SER A 14 2.95 -11.00 6.23
N ASP A 15 3.00 -9.70 5.94
CA ASP A 15 2.63 -8.67 6.92
C ASP A 15 1.18 -8.81 7.37
N ARG A 16 0.94 -8.59 8.68
CA ARG A 16 -0.37 -8.74 9.31
C ARG A 16 -0.77 -7.53 10.12
N TRP A 17 -2.06 -7.22 10.06
CA TRP A 17 -2.76 -6.28 10.94
C TRP A 17 -3.89 -7.02 11.67
N HIS A 18 -3.78 -7.17 13.00
CA HIS A 18 -4.73 -7.93 13.83
C HIS A 18 -5.12 -9.30 13.24
N GLY A 19 -4.13 -10.06 12.76
CA GLY A 19 -4.34 -11.39 12.17
C GLY A 19 -4.82 -11.41 10.72
N LYS A 20 -5.17 -10.26 10.13
CA LYS A 20 -5.50 -10.13 8.70
C LYS A 20 -4.26 -9.73 7.89
N ALA A 21 -4.17 -10.12 6.63
CA ALA A 21 -3.14 -9.62 5.71
C ALA A 21 -3.16 -8.08 5.66
N LEU A 22 -2.00 -7.44 5.87
CA LEU A 22 -1.90 -5.99 6.03
C LEU A 22 -2.45 -5.25 4.80
N TYR A 23 -2.08 -5.65 3.59
CA TYR A 23 -2.57 -5.02 2.36
C TYR A 23 -4.09 -5.10 2.20
N VAL A 24 -4.72 -6.20 2.65
CA VAL A 24 -6.19 -6.33 2.64
C VAL A 24 -6.81 -5.39 3.65
N ALA A 25 -6.26 -5.35 4.87
CA ALA A 25 -6.73 -4.46 5.92
C ALA A 25 -6.65 -2.98 5.50
N ILE A 26 -5.55 -2.56 4.85
CA ILE A 26 -5.38 -1.18 4.33
C ILE A 26 -6.50 -0.84 3.35
N ILE A 27 -6.75 -1.70 2.36
CA ILE A 27 -7.79 -1.46 1.35
C ILE A 27 -9.18 -1.41 1.99
N GLU A 28 -9.48 -2.32 2.93
CA GLU A 28 -10.75 -2.29 3.65
C GLU A 28 -10.94 -1.00 4.46
N ARG A 29 -9.90 -0.52 5.15
CA ARG A 29 -9.97 0.74 5.90
C ARG A 29 -10.13 1.94 4.99
N ALA A 30 -9.40 1.98 3.88
CA ALA A 30 -9.56 3.02 2.86
C ALA A 30 -11.00 3.06 2.32
N LYS A 31 -11.57 1.88 2.01
CA LYS A 31 -12.96 1.76 1.56
C LYS A 31 -13.95 2.22 2.64
N GLN A 32 -13.74 1.86 3.90
CA GLN A 32 -14.59 2.27 5.01
C GLN A 32 -14.59 3.78 5.24
N GLN A 33 -13.46 4.46 4.98
CA GLN A 33 -13.33 5.92 5.05
C GLN A 33 -13.75 6.64 3.76
N GLY A 34 -14.22 5.90 2.74
CA GLY A 34 -14.74 6.51 1.52
C GLY A 34 -13.66 7.10 0.61
N LEU A 35 -12.43 6.56 0.62
CA LEU A 35 -11.40 6.93 -0.36
C LEU A 35 -11.84 6.51 -1.76
N THR A 36 -11.46 7.30 -2.76
CA THR A 36 -11.92 7.14 -4.16
C THR A 36 -11.50 5.80 -4.77
N GLY A 37 -10.29 5.31 -4.48
CA GLY A 37 -9.85 4.02 -5.01
C GLY A 37 -8.53 3.55 -4.39
N ALA A 38 -8.39 2.23 -4.34
CA ALA A 38 -7.17 1.56 -3.90
C ALA A 38 -6.95 0.26 -4.68
N THR A 39 -5.70 -0.05 -4.98
CA THR A 39 -5.28 -1.26 -5.70
C THR A 39 -4.10 -1.89 -4.97
N ALA A 40 -4.08 -3.22 -4.85
CA ALA A 40 -2.90 -3.96 -4.41
C ALA A 40 -2.29 -4.72 -5.60
N THR A 41 -0.98 -4.58 -5.76
CA THR A 41 -0.19 -5.27 -6.78
C THR A 41 0.86 -6.13 -6.09
N ARG A 42 0.95 -7.41 -6.49
CA ARG A 42 2.01 -8.33 -6.03
C ARG A 42 3.21 -8.22 -6.98
N GLY A 43 4.39 -7.96 -6.42
CA GLY A 43 5.64 -8.00 -7.17
C GLY A 43 6.18 -9.42 -7.33
N ILE A 44 7.07 -9.58 -8.31
CA ILE A 44 7.73 -10.87 -8.61
C ILE A 44 8.97 -11.06 -7.73
N ILE A 45 9.69 -9.97 -7.48
CA ILE A 45 10.92 -9.93 -6.71
C ILE A 45 11.09 -8.56 -6.03
N GLY A 46 11.70 -8.51 -4.86
CA GLY A 46 12.02 -7.27 -4.16
C GLY A 46 12.98 -7.46 -3.00
N PHE A 47 13.48 -6.36 -2.45
CA PHE A 47 14.26 -6.37 -1.21
C PHE A 47 13.80 -5.24 -0.28
N GLY A 48 13.73 -5.55 1.01
CA GLY A 48 13.32 -4.63 2.06
C GLY A 48 14.46 -4.21 2.99
N LYS A 49 14.09 -3.60 4.12
CA LYS A 49 15.00 -3.08 5.16
C LYS A 49 15.97 -4.14 5.70
N HIS A 50 15.62 -5.41 5.63
CA HIS A 50 16.46 -6.52 6.10
C HIS A 50 17.40 -7.09 5.03
N GLY A 51 17.44 -6.51 3.83
CA GLY A 51 18.39 -6.87 2.77
C GLY A 51 18.19 -8.26 2.17
N ARG A 52 17.09 -8.95 2.50
CA ARG A 52 16.74 -10.25 1.92
C ARG A 52 16.12 -10.03 0.55
N ILE A 53 16.53 -10.84 -0.43
CA ILE A 53 15.87 -10.89 -1.73
C ILE A 53 14.68 -11.83 -1.59
N HIS A 54 13.49 -11.31 -1.87
CA HIS A 54 12.24 -12.05 -1.86
C HIS A 54 11.88 -12.41 -3.29
N THR A 55 11.76 -13.68 -3.65
CA THR A 55 11.49 -14.14 -5.03
C THR A 55 10.73 -15.47 -5.04
N THR A 56 10.06 -15.78 -6.14
CA THR A 56 9.34 -17.05 -6.37
C THR A 56 10.22 -18.22 -6.82
N GLU A 57 11.55 -18.09 -6.88
CA GLU A 57 12.41 -19.19 -7.32
C GLU A 57 12.37 -20.39 -6.35
N ILE A 58 12.37 -21.61 -6.90
CA ILE A 58 12.18 -22.89 -6.20
C ILE A 58 13.20 -23.13 -5.05
N LEU A 59 14.33 -22.41 -5.04
CA LEU A 59 15.38 -22.50 -4.03
C LEU A 59 15.50 -21.24 -3.14
N ALA A 60 14.66 -20.23 -3.35
CA ALA A 60 14.64 -19.05 -2.51
C ALA A 60 13.96 -19.38 -1.18
N LEU A 61 14.76 -19.43 -0.11
CA LEU A 61 14.36 -19.69 1.28
C LEU A 61 13.39 -18.65 1.89
N SER A 62 12.78 -17.78 1.08
CA SER A 62 11.89 -16.71 1.52
C SER A 62 10.85 -16.41 0.44
N SER A 63 9.69 -17.05 0.56
CA SER A 63 8.52 -16.91 -0.33
C SER A 63 7.69 -15.65 -0.07
N ASP A 64 8.25 -14.66 0.63
CA ASP A 64 7.49 -13.52 1.12
C ASP A 64 7.53 -12.36 0.14
N LEU A 65 6.58 -12.32 -0.80
CA LEU A 65 6.66 -11.43 -1.95
C LEU A 65 6.32 -9.98 -1.59
N PRO A 66 6.93 -8.98 -2.27
CA PRO A 66 6.57 -7.59 -2.07
C PRO A 66 5.14 -7.33 -2.54
N ILE A 67 4.37 -6.61 -1.72
CA ILE A 67 3.06 -6.08 -2.06
C ILE A 67 3.16 -4.55 -2.11
N VAL A 68 2.58 -3.98 -3.16
CA VAL A 68 2.45 -2.53 -3.34
C VAL A 68 0.98 -2.17 -3.30
N VAL A 69 0.56 -1.40 -2.30
CA VAL A 69 -0.79 -0.83 -2.22
C VAL A 69 -0.74 0.61 -2.70
N THR A 70 -1.54 0.94 -3.70
CA THR A 70 -1.65 2.28 -4.26
C THR A 70 -3.05 2.82 -4.03
N LEU A 71 -3.15 3.97 -3.38
CA LEU A 71 -4.39 4.72 -3.20
C LEU A 71 -4.30 6.02 -4.00
N ILE A 72 -5.39 6.37 -4.70
CA ILE A 72 -5.51 7.65 -5.40
C ILE A 72 -6.77 8.33 -4.87
N ALA A 73 -6.61 9.48 -4.24
CA ALA A 73 -7.72 10.22 -3.64
C ALA A 73 -7.46 11.73 -3.63
N ARG A 74 -8.45 12.51 -3.20
CA ARG A 74 -8.25 13.94 -2.95
C ARG A 74 -7.33 14.15 -1.75
N PHE A 75 -6.62 15.28 -1.74
CA PHE A 75 -5.72 15.68 -0.66
C PHE A 75 -6.35 15.48 0.72
N GLU A 76 -7.58 15.94 0.92
CA GLU A 76 -8.25 15.88 2.23
C GLU A 76 -8.47 14.43 2.70
N GLN A 77 -8.80 13.53 1.77
CA GLN A 77 -9.00 12.11 2.09
C GLN A 77 -7.67 11.42 2.43
N ILE A 78 -6.58 11.79 1.76
CA ILE A 78 -5.24 11.27 2.08
C ILE A 78 -4.77 11.79 3.43
N GLU A 79 -4.97 13.07 3.74
CA GLU A 79 -4.65 13.67 5.04
C GLU A 79 -5.36 12.94 6.19
N GLU A 80 -6.66 12.69 6.06
CA GLU A 80 -7.44 11.97 7.08
C GLU A 80 -7.01 10.51 7.24
N PHE A 81 -6.61 9.85 6.15
CA PHE A 81 -6.17 8.45 6.17
C PHE A 81 -4.73 8.27 6.64
N LEU A 82 -3.89 9.30 6.54
CA LEU A 82 -2.45 9.19 6.79
C LEU A 82 -2.11 8.66 8.20
N PRO A 83 -2.73 9.15 9.30
CA PRO A 83 -2.47 8.63 10.64
C PRO A 83 -2.83 7.15 10.77
N VAL A 84 -3.92 6.72 10.12
CA VAL A 84 -4.39 5.33 10.15
C VAL A 84 -3.40 4.41 9.47
N VAL A 85 -2.94 4.76 8.26
CA VAL A 85 -1.98 3.89 7.56
C VAL A 85 -0.61 3.89 8.25
N GLN A 86 -0.20 4.99 8.88
CA GLN A 86 1.03 5.05 9.68
C GLN A 86 0.96 4.16 10.92
N GLU A 87 -0.22 3.99 11.53
CA GLU A 87 -0.43 3.05 12.63
C GLU A 87 -0.34 1.59 12.14
N MET A 88 -0.92 1.32 10.97
CA MET A 88 -1.02 -0.03 10.41
C MET A 88 0.33 -0.55 9.88
N VAL A 89 1.12 0.31 9.24
CA VAL A 89 2.38 -0.05 8.58
C VAL A 89 3.54 0.18 9.55
N LYS A 90 3.86 -0.84 10.35
CA LYS A 90 4.98 -0.78 11.31
C LYS A 90 6.35 -0.92 10.63
N GLU A 91 6.41 -1.75 9.60
CA GLU A 91 7.58 -1.95 8.75
C GLU A 91 7.14 -1.81 7.29
N GLY A 92 7.96 -1.15 6.47
CA GLY A 92 7.62 -0.82 5.09
C GLY A 92 7.99 0.61 4.71
N ILE A 93 7.53 1.04 3.54
CA ILE A 93 7.75 2.39 3.02
C ILE A 93 6.41 2.97 2.58
N ILE A 94 6.10 4.19 3.02
CA ILE A 94 4.95 4.96 2.55
C ILE A 94 5.48 6.15 1.75
N VAL A 95 5.05 6.25 0.49
CA VAL A 95 5.39 7.34 -0.43
C VAL A 95 4.13 8.13 -0.77
N ARG A 96 4.24 9.45 -0.78
CA ARG A 96 3.17 10.37 -1.18
C ARG A 96 3.63 11.25 -2.32
N GLN A 97 2.74 11.50 -3.28
CA GLN A 97 2.98 12.41 -4.39
C GLN A 97 1.69 13.06 -4.87
N THR A 98 1.78 14.31 -5.32
CA THR A 98 0.69 14.98 -6.04
C THR A 98 0.61 14.44 -7.47
N VAL A 99 -0.60 14.14 -7.95
CA VAL A 99 -0.83 13.56 -9.27
C VAL A 99 -1.89 14.34 -10.04
N GLY A 100 -1.74 14.41 -11.37
CA GLY A 100 -2.77 14.93 -12.27
C GLY A 100 -3.74 13.82 -12.66
N VAL A 101 -4.97 13.88 -12.17
CA VAL A 101 -6.03 12.92 -12.55
C VAL A 101 -6.83 13.50 -13.72
N ILE A 102 -6.78 12.81 -14.87
CA ILE A 102 -7.48 13.24 -16.10
C ILE A 102 -8.96 12.81 -16.08
N HIS A 103 -9.24 11.62 -15.54
CA HIS A 103 -10.59 11.07 -15.43
C HIS A 103 -10.67 10.18 -14.18
N SER A 104 -11.77 10.29 -13.44
CA SER A 104 -12.12 9.41 -12.34
C SER A 104 -13.61 9.12 -12.38
N SER A 105 -13.98 7.84 -12.47
CA SER A 105 -15.36 7.33 -12.44
C SER A 105 -15.53 6.14 -11.49
N LEU A 106 -14.54 5.95 -10.61
CA LEU A 106 -14.54 4.93 -9.56
C LEU A 106 -15.55 5.25 -8.45
#